data_AF-B1WWW8-F1
#
_entry.id   AF-B1WWW8-F1
#
_cell.length_a   1.000
_cell.length_b   1.000
_cell.length_c   1.000
_cell.angle_alpha   90.00
_cell.angle_beta   90.00
_cell.angle_gamma   90.00
#
_symmetry.space_group_name_H-M   'P 1'
#
loop_
_entity.id
_entity.type
_entity.pdbx_description
1 polymer ?
#
loop_
_entity_poly.entity_id
_entity_poly.type
_entity_poly.pdbx_seq_one_letter_code
_entity_poly.pdbx_strand_id
1 'polypeptide(L)'
;MAANSPRNSIPFEPRQKKKKKEKKALATDTNSVKTPEKPKKRSNDASLSAIPDSVSKRMIKRMAIFSGIPTGLGMSSFFVFYWIVSHDWLDIPTSAVGAVSLGLFGLGVLGLSYGIFSSSWDEHRVGGWWGWQEFTQNLGRTIQAWRSAKQEAKNN
;
A
#
# COMPACT_ATOMS: atom_id res chain seq x y z
N MET A 1 -57.82 -30.76 -6.66
CA MET A 1 -56.39 -30.67 -6.25
C MET A 1 -55.65 -29.91 -7.33
N ALA A 2 -54.78 -28.96 -6.98
CA ALA A 2 -54.01 -28.18 -7.98
C ALA A 2 -52.57 -28.71 -8.06
N ALA A 3 -52.06 -28.92 -9.28
CA ALA A 3 -50.71 -29.40 -9.50
C ALA A 3 -49.69 -28.24 -9.48
N ASN A 4 -48.61 -28.38 -8.73
CA ASN A 4 -47.51 -27.41 -8.72
C ASN A 4 -46.66 -27.56 -9.98
N SER A 5 -46.55 -26.51 -10.79
CA SER A 5 -45.58 -26.45 -11.89
C SER A 5 -44.13 -26.32 -11.38
N PRO A 6 -43.15 -27.00 -11.99
CA PRO A 6 -41.74 -26.83 -11.64
C PRO A 6 -41.24 -25.43 -12.03
N ARG A 7 -40.55 -24.75 -11.12
CA ARG A 7 -39.93 -23.45 -11.42
C ARG A 7 -38.66 -23.66 -12.24
N ASN A 8 -38.59 -23.03 -13.41
CA ASN A 8 -37.38 -22.98 -14.22
C ASN A 8 -36.35 -22.04 -13.56
N SER A 9 -35.14 -22.52 -13.29
CA SER A 9 -34.11 -21.73 -12.60
C SER A 9 -33.29 -20.92 -13.61
N ILE A 10 -33.31 -19.59 -13.44
CA ILE A 10 -32.55 -18.66 -14.29
C ILE A 10 -31.03 -18.80 -14.07
N PRO A 11 -30.19 -18.57 -15.10
CA PRO A 11 -28.79 -19.02 -15.13
C PRO A 11 -27.84 -18.37 -14.10
N PHE A 12 -28.28 -17.35 -13.36
CA PHE A 12 -27.44 -16.58 -12.43
C PHE A 12 -27.84 -16.70 -10.95
N GLU A 13 -28.73 -17.62 -10.58
CA GLU A 13 -29.13 -17.82 -9.18
C GLU A 13 -27.96 -18.45 -8.34
N PRO A 14 -27.48 -17.80 -7.26
CA PRO A 14 -26.30 -18.26 -6.53
C PRO A 14 -26.54 -19.60 -5.79
N ARG A 15 -26.04 -20.70 -6.35
CA ARG A 15 -26.20 -22.06 -5.78
C ARG A 15 -25.63 -22.18 -4.36
N GLN A 16 -26.51 -22.15 -3.35
CA GLN A 16 -26.16 -22.38 -1.95
C GLN A 16 -25.75 -23.85 -1.71
N LYS A 17 -24.45 -24.16 -1.80
CA LYS A 17 -23.91 -25.51 -1.57
C LYS A 17 -23.95 -25.88 -0.07
N LYS A 18 -25.02 -26.55 0.37
CA LYS A 18 -25.05 -27.26 1.66
C LYS A 18 -24.02 -28.41 1.67
N LYS A 19 -23.41 -28.64 2.84
CA LYS A 19 -22.34 -29.65 3.04
C LYS A 19 -22.91 -31.07 3.15
N LYS A 20 -22.19 -32.09 2.66
CA LYS A 20 -22.25 -33.47 3.16
C LYS A 20 -20.82 -34.01 3.37
N LYS A 21 -20.62 -34.92 4.33
CA LYS A 21 -19.36 -35.61 4.67
C LYS A 21 -19.56 -37.13 4.54
N GLU A 22 -18.54 -37.86 4.09
CA GLU A 22 -18.22 -39.30 4.27
C GLU A 22 -17.00 -39.53 3.31
N LYS A 23 -15.79 -40.05 3.62
CA LYS A 23 -15.24 -41.16 4.46
C LYS A 23 -15.73 -42.55 4.01
N LYS A 24 -14.91 -43.62 3.90
CA LYS A 24 -13.43 -43.84 3.97
C LYS A 24 -12.84 -43.90 2.52
N ALA A 25 -11.65 -44.38 2.13
CA ALA A 25 -10.41 -44.92 2.74
C ALA A 25 -9.19 -44.23 2.03
N LEU A 26 -7.87 -44.46 2.22
CA LEU A 26 -6.95 -45.47 2.80
C LEU A 26 -6.74 -46.74 1.96
N ALA A 27 -5.60 -46.94 1.29
CA ALA A 27 -4.19 -46.72 1.70
C ALA A 27 -3.36 -46.14 0.50
N THR A 28 -2.03 -45.94 0.41
CA THR A 28 -0.82 -45.83 1.29
C THR A 28 0.39 -45.60 0.33
N ASP A 29 1.44 -44.81 0.59
CA ASP A 29 1.74 -43.91 1.71
C ASP A 29 2.84 -42.84 1.40
N THR A 30 3.17 -42.04 2.43
CA THR A 30 4.47 -41.39 2.75
C THR A 30 5.44 -41.05 1.60
N ASN A 31 5.56 -39.74 1.29
CA ASN A 31 6.62 -38.94 1.92
C ASN A 31 6.28 -37.44 2.00
N SER A 32 6.97 -36.68 2.86
CA SER A 32 6.58 -35.33 3.29
C SER A 32 7.56 -34.23 2.86
N VAL A 33 7.09 -33.27 2.04
CA VAL A 33 7.67 -31.92 1.96
C VAL A 33 6.57 -30.88 2.16
N LYS A 34 6.52 -30.28 3.36
CA LYS A 34 5.60 -29.18 3.69
C LYS A 34 6.17 -27.86 3.20
N THR A 35 5.91 -27.48 1.95
CA THR A 35 6.14 -26.10 1.49
C THR A 35 5.22 -25.16 2.25
N PRO A 36 5.73 -24.16 3.00
CA PRO A 36 4.89 -23.29 3.82
C PRO A 36 4.03 -22.39 2.93
N GLU A 37 2.71 -22.44 3.14
CA GLU A 37 1.74 -21.58 2.47
C GLU A 37 2.00 -20.12 2.87
N LYS A 38 2.59 -19.33 1.96
CA LYS A 38 2.86 -17.91 2.22
C LYS A 38 1.54 -17.18 2.48
N PRO A 39 1.38 -16.49 3.62
CA PRO A 39 0.13 -15.81 3.92
C PRO A 39 -0.12 -14.72 2.88
N LYS A 40 -1.25 -14.82 2.17
CA LYS A 40 -1.73 -13.76 1.27
C LYS A 40 -2.09 -12.53 2.10
N LYS A 41 -1.11 -11.66 2.37
CA LYS A 41 -1.36 -10.31 2.88
C LYS A 41 -2.33 -9.64 1.92
N ARG A 42 -3.47 -9.19 2.45
CA ARG A 42 -4.41 -8.33 1.72
C ARG A 42 -3.74 -6.97 1.56
N SER A 43 -3.06 -6.76 0.44
CA SER A 43 -2.75 -5.42 -0.06
C SER A 43 -4.06 -4.73 -0.41
N ASN A 44 -4.18 -3.44 -0.12
CA ASN A 44 -5.33 -2.66 -0.56
C ASN A 44 -5.26 -2.54 -2.09
N ASP A 45 -6.25 -3.08 -2.80
CA ASP A 45 -6.37 -3.04 -4.26
C ASP A 45 -6.78 -1.63 -4.76
N ALA A 46 -5.86 -0.68 -4.60
CA ALA A 46 -5.86 0.58 -5.32
C ALA A 46 -4.91 0.45 -6.53
N SER A 47 -5.48 0.09 -7.68
CA SER A 47 -4.86 0.10 -9.03
C SER A 47 -3.53 -0.64 -9.25
N LEU A 48 -3.05 -1.49 -8.32
CA LEU A 48 -1.77 -2.19 -8.47
C LEU A 48 -1.74 -3.34 -9.50
N SER A 49 -2.88 -3.84 -9.98
CA SER A 49 -2.93 -5.00 -10.90
C SER A 49 -2.19 -4.81 -12.23
N ALA A 50 -1.97 -3.56 -12.66
CA ALA A 50 -1.19 -3.20 -13.85
C ALA A 50 0.28 -2.87 -13.55
N ILE A 51 0.70 -2.83 -12.29
CA ILE A 51 2.05 -2.44 -11.86
C ILE A 51 2.82 -3.69 -11.40
N PRO A 52 3.99 -4.01 -11.99
CA PRO A 52 4.77 -5.19 -11.63
C PRO A 52 5.01 -5.34 -10.13
N ASP A 53 4.96 -6.58 -9.68
CA ASP A 53 4.92 -6.94 -8.27
C ASP A 53 6.24 -6.58 -7.53
N SER A 54 7.37 -6.43 -8.23
CA SER A 54 8.62 -5.90 -7.65
C SER A 54 8.64 -4.36 -7.59
N VAL A 55 8.14 -3.67 -8.62
CA VAL A 55 7.96 -2.21 -8.64
C VAL A 55 7.10 -1.78 -7.45
N SER A 56 5.92 -2.38 -7.29
CA SER A 56 4.98 -2.12 -6.19
C SER A 56 5.63 -2.29 -4.81
N LYS A 57 6.45 -3.33 -4.62
CA LYS A 57 7.19 -3.56 -3.36
C LYS A 57 8.28 -2.51 -3.11
N ARG A 58 8.98 -2.04 -4.16
CA ARG A 58 9.96 -0.94 -4.04
C ARG A 58 9.30 0.39 -3.72
N MET A 59 8.18 0.71 -4.38
CA MET A 59 7.34 1.89 -4.10
C MET A 59 6.91 1.92 -2.63
N ILE A 60 6.25 0.84 -2.17
CA ILE A 60 5.76 0.73 -0.78
C ILE A 60 6.92 0.82 0.22
N LYS A 61 8.07 0.18 -0.06
CA LYS A 61 9.26 0.29 0.81
C LYS A 61 9.79 1.72 0.90
N ARG A 62 9.88 2.46 -0.22
CA ARG A 62 10.32 3.87 -0.21
C ARG A 62 9.32 4.76 0.51
N MET A 63 8.02 4.62 0.25
CA MET A 63 6.97 5.35 0.98
C MET A 63 7.06 5.09 2.49
N ALA A 64 7.17 3.83 2.91
CA ALA A 64 7.27 3.47 4.33
C ALA A 64 8.53 4.03 5.02
N ILE A 65 9.65 4.18 4.30
CA ILE A 65 10.88 4.79 4.83
C ILE A 65 10.75 6.32 4.87
N PHE A 66 10.51 6.97 3.72
CA PHE A 66 10.50 8.43 3.61
C PHE A 66 9.31 9.09 4.32
N SER A 67 8.17 8.41 4.45
CA SER A 67 7.04 8.89 5.25
C SER A 67 7.13 8.43 6.71
N GLY A 68 7.44 7.14 6.93
CA GLY A 68 7.37 6.53 8.26
C GLY A 68 8.45 7.00 9.23
N ILE A 69 9.66 7.33 8.75
CA ILE A 69 10.71 7.90 9.63
C ILE A 69 10.29 9.27 10.16
N PRO A 70 10.01 10.31 9.34
CA PRO A 70 9.61 11.61 9.88
C PRO A 70 8.25 11.57 10.60
N THR A 71 7.29 10.72 10.19
CA THR A 71 6.03 10.52 10.94
C THR A 71 6.28 9.90 12.32
N GLY A 72 7.16 8.90 12.41
CA GLY A 72 7.55 8.27 13.67
C GLY A 72 8.34 9.23 14.58
N LEU A 73 9.22 10.06 14.02
CA LEU A 73 9.89 11.14 14.74
C LEU A 73 8.90 12.21 15.22
N GLY A 74 7.89 12.56 14.42
CA GLY A 74 6.83 13.51 14.81
C GLY A 74 5.91 12.99 15.91
N MET A 75 5.70 11.67 15.99
CA MET A 75 5.03 11.04 17.13
C MET A 75 5.96 10.98 18.36
N SER A 76 7.24 10.65 18.16
CA SER A 76 8.25 10.56 19.23
C SER A 76 8.59 11.92 19.85
N SER A 77 8.54 13.01 19.07
CA SER A 77 8.90 14.36 19.53
C SER A 77 8.03 14.80 20.70
N PHE A 78 6.73 14.45 20.74
CA PHE A 78 5.86 14.75 21.88
C PHE A 78 6.36 14.14 23.19
N PHE A 79 6.83 12.89 23.17
CA PHE A 79 7.40 12.24 24.35
C PHE A 79 8.73 12.89 24.77
N VAL A 80 9.58 13.26 23.81
CA VAL A 80 10.85 13.95 24.06
C VAL A 80 10.63 15.34 24.65
N PHE A 81 9.74 16.15 24.06
CA PHE A 81 9.38 17.47 24.58
C PHE A 81 8.71 17.39 25.96
N TYR A 82 7.80 16.43 26.17
CA TYR A 82 7.20 16.17 27.47
C TYR A 82 8.25 15.83 28.53
N TRP A 83 9.24 14.98 28.21
CA TRP A 83 10.33 14.65 29.12
C TRP A 83 11.15 15.89 29.49
N ILE A 84 11.59 16.66 28.49
CA ILE A 84 12.44 17.86 28.66
C ILE A 84 11.75 18.91 29.54
N VAL A 85 10.47 19.19 29.28
CA VAL A 85 9.69 20.16 30.06
C VAL A 85 9.39 19.63 31.47
N SER A 86 9.11 18.32 31.64
CA SER A 86 8.82 17.73 32.96
C SER A 86 10.05 17.56 33.87
N HIS A 87 11.24 17.95 33.41
CA HIS A 87 12.48 17.98 34.21
C HIS A 87 13.07 19.40 34.31
N ASP A 88 12.32 20.43 33.90
CA ASP A 88 12.75 21.84 33.89
C ASP A 88 14.11 22.07 33.18
N TRP A 89 14.42 21.25 32.16
CA TRP A 89 15.70 21.35 31.43
C TRP A 89 15.74 22.53 30.46
N LEU A 90 14.61 22.84 29.80
CA LEU A 90 14.46 23.93 28.84
C LEU A 90 13.00 24.39 28.79
N ASP A 91 12.78 25.71 28.89
CA ASP A 91 11.49 26.35 28.60
C ASP A 91 11.20 26.33 27.08
N ILE A 92 10.56 25.27 26.60
CA ILE A 92 10.19 25.13 25.19
C ILE A 92 8.78 25.71 24.96
N PRO A 93 8.62 26.79 24.18
CA PRO A 93 7.31 27.37 23.92
C PRO A 93 6.46 26.44 23.05
N THR A 94 5.15 26.39 23.33
CA THR A 94 4.18 25.51 22.64
C THR A 94 4.18 25.68 21.11
N SER A 95 4.52 26.88 20.63
CA SER A 95 4.68 27.17 19.20
C SER A 95 5.85 26.41 18.55
N ALA A 96 6.96 26.20 19.28
CA ALA A 96 8.10 25.41 18.79
C ALA A 96 7.75 23.91 18.73
N VAL A 97 7.06 23.38 19.75
CA VAL A 97 6.54 22.00 19.75
C VAL A 97 5.59 21.81 18.54
N GLY A 98 4.65 22.73 18.35
CA GLY A 98 3.71 22.72 17.22
C GLY A 98 4.41 22.79 15.87
N ALA A 99 5.42 23.66 15.71
CA ALA A 99 6.17 23.82 14.48
C ALA A 99 7.00 22.57 14.13
N VAL A 100 7.67 21.96 15.11
CA VAL A 100 8.45 20.73 14.91
C VAL A 100 7.54 19.56 14.56
N SER A 101 6.43 19.37 15.26
CA SER A 101 5.47 18.31 14.95
C SER A 101 4.82 18.51 13.57
N LEU A 102 4.38 19.74 13.24
CA LEU A 102 3.83 20.06 11.91
C LEU A 102 4.85 19.84 10.80
N GLY A 103 6.12 20.23 11.02
CA GLY A 103 7.21 19.98 10.08
C GLY A 103 7.46 18.49 9.84
N LEU A 104 7.50 17.68 10.91
CA LEU A 104 7.73 16.24 10.84
C LEU A 104 6.56 15.47 10.20
N PHE A 105 5.31 15.80 10.53
CA PHE A 105 4.14 15.22 9.84
C PHE A 105 4.01 15.70 8.40
N GLY A 106 4.34 16.97 8.11
CA GLY A 106 4.39 17.51 6.75
C GLY A 106 5.44 16.81 5.88
N LEU A 107 6.64 16.60 6.40
CA LEU A 107 7.67 15.75 5.78
C LEU A 107 7.19 14.31 5.62
N GLY A 108 6.40 13.78 6.57
CA GLY A 108 5.70 12.50 6.46
C GLY A 108 4.81 12.42 5.21
N VAL A 109 3.97 13.44 4.96
CA VAL A 109 3.09 13.50 3.78
C VAL A 109 3.90 13.65 2.49
N LEU A 110 4.89 14.56 2.46
CA LEU A 110 5.79 14.75 1.30
C LEU A 110 6.59 13.48 0.98
N GLY A 111 6.98 12.73 2.02
CA GLY A 111 7.69 11.45 1.92
C GLY A 111 6.89 10.33 1.27
N LEU A 112 5.55 10.38 1.32
CA LEU A 112 4.70 9.48 0.52
C LEU A 112 4.91 9.76 -0.97
N SER A 113 4.65 11.00 -1.40
CA SER A 113 4.81 11.45 -2.79
C SER A 113 6.21 11.19 -3.32
N TYR A 114 7.25 11.56 -2.56
CA TYR A 114 8.63 11.27 -2.93
C TYR A 114 8.91 9.76 -3.02
N GLY A 115 8.33 8.95 -2.13
CA GLY A 115 8.42 7.49 -2.18
C GLY A 115 7.80 6.85 -3.44
N ILE A 116 6.73 7.44 -3.99
CA ILE A 116 6.16 7.02 -5.29
C ILE A 116 7.13 7.33 -6.42
N PHE A 117 7.52 8.60 -6.56
CA PHE A 117 8.26 9.10 -7.72
C PHE A 117 9.74 8.70 -7.74
N SER A 118 10.41 8.62 -6.58
CA SER A 118 11.82 8.21 -6.46
C SER A 118 12.06 6.70 -6.66
N SER A 119 11.00 5.92 -6.83
CA SER A 119 11.12 4.48 -7.09
C SER A 119 11.42 4.19 -8.57
N SER A 120 12.22 3.16 -8.82
CA SER A 120 12.34 2.63 -10.18
C SER A 120 11.04 1.91 -10.57
N TRP A 121 10.39 2.40 -11.62
CA TRP A 121 9.22 1.80 -12.27
C TRP A 121 9.59 0.73 -13.31
N ASP A 122 10.88 0.51 -13.57
CA ASP A 122 11.41 -0.55 -14.43
C ASP A 122 11.60 -1.84 -13.61
N GLU A 123 10.99 -2.96 -14.02
CA GLU A 123 11.10 -4.25 -13.32
C GLU A 123 12.55 -4.75 -13.23
N HIS A 124 13.38 -4.48 -14.26
CA HIS A 124 14.75 -4.97 -14.38
C HIS A 124 15.80 -4.05 -13.73
N ARG A 125 15.42 -2.85 -13.28
CA ARG A 125 16.33 -1.91 -12.59
C ARG A 125 15.82 -1.58 -11.20
N VAL A 126 16.70 -1.72 -10.20
CA VAL A 126 16.40 -1.38 -8.79
C VAL A 126 16.28 0.15 -8.57
N GLY A 127 17.01 0.92 -9.37
CA GLY A 127 17.14 2.38 -9.25
C GLY A 127 18.23 2.83 -8.27
N GLY A 128 18.62 4.11 -8.34
CA GLY A 128 19.58 4.73 -7.44
C GLY A 128 19.07 4.84 -6.00
N TRP A 129 19.99 4.86 -5.02
CA TRP A 129 19.65 4.78 -3.59
C TRP A 129 18.65 5.87 -3.16
N TRP A 130 18.98 7.15 -3.36
CA TRP A 130 18.04 8.27 -3.13
C TRP A 130 16.87 8.29 -4.13
N GLY A 131 17.12 7.97 -5.39
CA GLY A 131 16.10 7.93 -6.44
C GLY A 131 15.81 9.28 -7.12
N TRP A 132 16.80 10.19 -7.18
CA TRP A 132 16.62 11.54 -7.73
C TRP A 132 16.42 11.58 -9.26
N GLN A 133 17.12 10.71 -9.99
CA GLN A 133 16.97 10.56 -11.44
C GLN A 133 15.60 9.96 -11.78
N GLU A 134 15.18 8.97 -11.00
CA GLU A 134 13.87 8.34 -11.05
C GLU A 134 12.77 9.38 -10.75
N PHE A 135 12.93 10.16 -9.67
CA PHE A 135 11.99 11.21 -9.29
C PHE A 135 11.75 12.22 -10.42
N THR A 136 12.81 12.80 -10.96
CA THR A 136 12.71 13.81 -12.03
C THR A 136 12.14 13.22 -13.32
N GLN A 137 12.55 12.00 -13.71
CA GLN A 137 12.06 11.33 -14.92
C GLN A 137 10.58 10.90 -14.79
N ASN A 138 10.18 10.34 -13.65
CA ASN A 138 8.82 9.87 -13.38
C ASN A 138 7.83 11.04 -13.23
N LEU A 139 8.24 12.11 -12.54
CA LEU A 139 7.44 13.34 -12.45
C LEU A 139 7.29 14.00 -13.83
N GLY A 140 8.35 14.00 -14.64
CA GLY A 140 8.30 14.46 -16.04
C GLY A 140 7.27 13.68 -16.87
N ARG A 141 7.28 12.34 -16.78
CA ARG A 141 6.29 11.47 -17.44
C ARG A 141 4.85 11.79 -17.04
N THR A 142 4.56 11.93 -15.74
CA THR A 142 3.19 12.21 -15.29
C THR A 142 2.70 13.60 -15.66
N ILE A 143 3.56 14.61 -15.62
CA ILE A 143 3.22 15.97 -16.09
C ILE A 143 2.96 15.98 -17.59
N GLN A 144 3.71 15.23 -18.39
CA GLN A 144 3.46 15.08 -19.84
C GLN A 144 2.13 14.38 -20.10
N ALA A 145 1.89 13.22 -19.48
CA ALA A 145 0.63 12.48 -19.63
C ALA A 145 -0.61 13.30 -19.23
N TRP A 146 -0.52 14.07 -18.14
CA TRP A 146 -1.59 14.99 -17.71
C TRP A 146 -1.83 16.12 -18.72
N ARG A 147 -0.78 16.66 -19.35
CA ARG A 147 -0.92 17.68 -20.41
C ARG A 147 -1.56 17.10 -21.66
N SER A 148 -1.17 15.91 -22.10
CA SER A 148 -1.77 15.22 -23.26
C SER A 148 -3.25 14.93 -23.02
N ALA A 149 -3.60 14.29 -21.89
CA ALA A 149 -4.99 14.01 -21.54
C ALA A 149 -5.85 15.29 -21.45
N LYS A 150 -5.28 16.41 -20.98
CA LYS A 150 -5.97 17.72 -20.97
C LYS A 150 -6.15 18.32 -22.38
N GLN A 151 -5.27 18.01 -23.33
CA GLN A 151 -5.44 18.43 -24.73
C GLN A 151 -6.46 17.55 -25.45
N GLU A 152 -6.42 16.23 -25.25
CA GLU A 152 -7.41 15.28 -25.76
C GLU A 152 -8.82 15.64 -25.26
N ALA A 153 -9.00 15.92 -23.97
CA ALA A 153 -10.25 16.37 -23.35
C ALA A 153 -10.65 17.83 -23.67
N LYS A 154 -9.94 18.50 -24.59
CA LYS A 154 -10.29 19.83 -25.14
C LYS A 154 -10.48 19.79 -26.67
N ASN A 155 -10.13 18.68 -27.31
CA ASN A 155 -10.26 18.43 -28.74
C ASN A 155 -11.40 17.45 -29.07
N ASN A 156 -12.03 16.87 -28.04
CA ASN A 156 -13.34 16.22 -28.06
C ASN A 156 -14.37 17.15 -27.39
#